data_AF-A0A2N2L456-F1
#
_entry.id   AF-A0A2N2L456-F1
#
_cell.length_a   1.000
_cell.length_b   1.000
_cell.length_c   1.000
_cell.angle_alpha   90.00
_cell.angle_beta   90.00
_cell.angle_gamma   90.00
#
_symmetry.space_group_name_H-M   'P 1'
#
loop_
_entity.id
_entity.type
_entity.pdbx_description
1 polymer ?
#
loop_
_entity_poly.entity_id
_entity_poly.type
_entity_poly.pdbx_seq_one_letter_code
_entity_poly.pdbx_strand_id
1 'polypeptide(L)'
;MTTTKAVKNVPPHPMDSLLRTERIPHIWCPGCGIGTVFSAVISAIKNTGWDPNSIAVVSGIGCTGRMAGYIRLDSFHTTHGRAIPFATGLKLARPQTKIIVVSGDGDLFAIGGN
;
A
#
# COMPACT_ATOMS: atom_id res chain seq x y z
N MET A 1 25.66 -6.99 -17.17
CA MET A 1 24.94 -6.43 -18.34
C MET A 1 23.56 -7.07 -18.39
N THR A 2 22.56 -6.45 -17.77
CA THR A 2 21.15 -6.76 -17.99
C THR A 2 20.47 -5.43 -18.28
N THR A 3 20.15 -5.26 -19.55
CA THR A 3 19.55 -4.06 -20.12
C THR A 3 18.18 -3.80 -19.51
N THR A 4 18.07 -2.83 -18.61
CA THR A 4 16.81 -2.16 -18.32
C THR A 4 16.36 -1.46 -19.61
N LYS A 5 15.43 -2.09 -20.34
CA LYS A 5 14.66 -1.38 -21.37
C LYS A 5 13.91 -0.26 -20.64
N ALA A 6 14.45 0.95 -20.71
CA ALA A 6 13.73 2.14 -20.32
C ALA A 6 12.48 2.20 -21.20
N VAL A 7 11.30 2.05 -20.58
CA VAL A 7 10.01 2.31 -21.22
C VAL A 7 9.93 3.82 -21.43
N LYS A 8 10.59 4.30 -22.49
CA LYS A 8 10.59 5.71 -22.89
C LYS A 8 9.34 5.95 -23.73
N ASN A 9 8.57 6.98 -23.34
CA ASN A 9 7.40 7.55 -24.02
C ASN A 9 5.99 7.21 -23.46
N VAL A 10 5.87 6.79 -22.20
CA VAL A 10 4.56 6.82 -21.52
C VAL A 10 4.45 8.14 -20.75
N PRO A 11 3.42 8.99 -21.01
CA PRO A 11 3.23 10.21 -20.23
C PRO A 11 3.05 9.84 -18.75
N PRO A 12 3.60 10.65 -17.82
CA PRO A 12 3.55 10.33 -16.39
C PRO A 12 2.11 10.20 -15.94
N HIS A 13 1.81 9.09 -15.26
CA HIS A 13 0.48 8.86 -14.73
C HIS A 13 0.25 9.82 -13.54
N PRO A 14 -0.96 10.39 -13.35
CA PRO A 14 -1.21 11.39 -12.30
C PRO A 14 -0.91 10.93 -10.86
N MET A 15 -0.79 9.61 -10.63
CA MET A 15 -0.47 8.98 -9.34
C MET A 15 0.99 8.49 -9.24
N ASP A 16 1.85 8.72 -10.24
CA ASP A 16 3.25 8.26 -10.22
C ASP A 16 4.02 8.78 -9.01
N SER A 17 3.61 9.91 -8.44
CA SER A 17 4.21 10.47 -7.23
C SER A 17 4.03 9.59 -5.98
N LEU A 18 3.00 8.75 -5.96
CA LEU A 18 2.61 7.88 -4.84
C LEU A 18 2.72 6.39 -5.20
N LEU A 19 3.25 6.07 -6.38
CA LEU A 19 3.41 4.71 -6.87
C LEU A 19 4.88 4.30 -6.98
N ARG A 20 5.15 3.05 -6.61
CA ARG A 20 6.39 2.34 -6.94
C ARG A 20 6.28 1.80 -8.36
N THR A 21 6.47 2.71 -9.32
CA THR A 21 6.34 2.43 -10.76
C THR A 21 7.25 1.29 -11.23
N GLU A 22 8.39 1.11 -10.59
CA GLU A 22 9.34 0.02 -10.83
C GLU A 22 8.80 -1.38 -10.45
N ARG A 23 7.67 -1.45 -9.74
CA ARG A 23 6.99 -2.69 -9.36
C ARG A 23 5.71 -2.95 -10.14
N ILE A 24 5.34 -2.08 -11.08
CA ILE A 24 4.20 -2.27 -11.97
C ILE A 24 4.67 -3.08 -13.20
N PRO A 25 3.89 -4.06 -13.73
CA PRO A 25 2.50 -4.39 -13.38
C PRO A 25 2.34 -5.07 -12.01
N HIS A 26 1.22 -4.81 -11.35
CA HIS A 26 0.87 -5.47 -10.09
C HIS A 26 0.38 -6.92 -10.32
N ILE A 27 0.35 -7.73 -9.26
CA ILE A 27 -0.06 -9.14 -9.37
C ILE A 27 -1.58 -9.40 -9.36
N TRP A 28 -2.41 -8.39 -9.10
CA TRP A 28 -3.86 -8.60 -9.03
C TRP A 28 -4.44 -8.97 -10.40
N CYS A 29 -5.43 -9.88 -10.38
CA CYS A 29 -6.09 -10.35 -11.60
C CYS A 29 -6.77 -9.20 -12.36
N PRO A 30 -6.86 -9.28 -13.70
CA PRO A 30 -7.69 -8.37 -14.48
C PRO A 30 -9.14 -8.36 -13.97
N GLY A 31 -9.70 -7.17 -13.72
CA GLY A 31 -11.05 -7.01 -13.17
C GLY A 31 -11.17 -7.21 -11.64
N CYS A 32 -10.07 -7.49 -10.93
CA CYS A 32 -10.10 -7.60 -9.47
C CYS A 32 -10.41 -6.25 -8.81
N GLY A 33 -11.39 -6.22 -7.90
CA GLY A 33 -11.80 -5.01 -7.17
C GLY A 33 -10.70 -4.39 -6.30
N ILE A 34 -9.65 -5.13 -5.95
CA ILE A 34 -8.50 -4.59 -5.19
C ILE A 34 -7.82 -3.46 -5.96
N GLY A 35 -7.76 -3.53 -7.30
CA GLY A 35 -7.21 -2.44 -8.12
C GLY A 35 -8.02 -1.15 -7.99
N THR A 36 -9.35 -1.26 -7.92
CA THR A 36 -10.26 -0.13 -7.67
C THR A 36 -10.05 0.45 -6.28
N VAL A 37 -9.98 -0.41 -5.25
CA VAL A 37 -9.70 0.01 -3.86
C VAL A 37 -8.34 0.70 -3.78
N PHE A 38 -7.31 0.16 -4.44
CA PHE A 38 -5.98 0.77 -4.46
C PHE A 38 -5.99 2.17 -5.07
N SER A 39 -6.66 2.33 -6.21
CA SER A 39 -6.81 3.62 -6.88
C SER A 39 -7.55 4.63 -5.99
N ALA A 40 -8.59 4.19 -5.29
CA ALA A 40 -9.33 5.02 -4.34
C ALA A 40 -8.47 5.44 -3.13
N VAL A 41 -7.69 4.52 -2.55
CA VAL A 41 -6.78 4.81 -1.42
C VAL A 41 -5.73 5.84 -1.82
N ILE A 42 -5.07 5.67 -2.97
CA ILE A 42 -4.05 6.63 -3.43
C ILE A 42 -4.66 7.99 -3.73
N SER A 43 -5.83 8.01 -4.38
CA SER A 43 -6.55 9.25 -4.66
C SER A 43 -6.94 9.98 -3.38
N ALA A 44 -7.41 9.24 -2.36
CA ALA A 44 -7.72 9.79 -1.05
C ALA A 44 -6.48 10.39 -0.38
N ILE A 45 -5.35 9.67 -0.37
CA ILE A 45 -4.07 10.16 0.16
C ILE A 45 -3.64 11.45 -0.56
N LYS A 46 -3.74 11.51 -1.88
CA LYS A 46 -3.41 12.72 -2.65
C LYS A 46 -4.30 13.90 -2.25
N ASN A 47 -5.59 13.65 -2.06
CA ASN A 47 -6.57 14.69 -1.75
C ASN A 47 -6.46 15.23 -0.32
N THR A 48 -5.86 14.50 0.62
CA THR A 48 -5.65 15.03 1.98
C THR A 48 -4.59 16.13 2.03
N GLY A 49 -3.70 16.21 1.02
CA GLY A 49 -2.56 17.12 1.02
C GLY A 49 -1.54 16.85 2.12
N TRP A 50 -1.60 15.68 2.77
CA TRP A 50 -0.64 15.29 3.81
C TRP A 50 0.75 15.10 3.22
N ASP A 51 1.78 15.45 4.00
CA ASP A 51 3.16 15.13 3.65
C ASP A 51 3.32 13.60 3.52
N PRO A 52 3.73 13.07 2.36
CA PRO A 52 3.98 11.64 2.16
C PRO A 52 4.91 11.02 3.22
N ASN A 53 5.87 11.77 3.75
CA ASN A 53 6.79 11.30 4.78
C ASN A 53 6.16 11.17 6.16
N SER A 54 4.96 11.73 6.35
CA SER A 54 4.17 11.61 7.59
C SER A 54 3.18 10.44 7.57
N ILE A 55 3.13 9.67 6.48
CA ILE A 55 2.17 8.57 6.29
C ILE A 55 2.91 7.23 6.29
N ALA A 56 2.36 6.27 7.03
CA ALA A 56 2.76 4.87 6.96
C ALA A 56 1.57 3.98 6.57
N VAL A 57 1.81 3.04 5.67
CA VAL A 57 0.83 2.00 5.28
C VAL A 57 1.24 0.68 5.89
N VAL A 58 0.33 0.03 6.60
CA VAL A 58 0.55 -1.28 7.21
C VAL A 58 -0.41 -2.28 6.57
N SER A 59 0.08 -3.44 6.17
CA SER A 59 -0.73 -4.47 5.54
C SER A 59 -0.41 -5.87 6.08
N GLY A 60 -1.42 -6.73 6.11
CA GLY A 60 -1.26 -8.15 6.46
C GLY A 60 -0.92 -8.99 5.24
N ILE A 61 -1.24 -10.29 5.29
CA ILE A 61 -0.95 -11.25 4.21
C ILE A 61 -2.20 -11.52 3.37
N GLY A 62 -2.01 -11.62 2.06
CA GLY A 62 -3.05 -11.89 1.07
C GLY A 62 -2.93 -10.97 -0.15
N CYS A 63 -3.83 -11.13 -1.13
CA CYS A 63 -3.84 -10.30 -2.33
C CYS A 63 -3.91 -8.81 -1.98
N THR A 64 -4.83 -8.40 -1.10
CA THR A 64 -4.96 -7.01 -0.62
C THR A 64 -3.68 -6.51 0.05
N GLY A 65 -3.00 -7.38 0.80
CA GLY A 65 -1.79 -7.04 1.54
C GLY A 65 -0.64 -6.55 0.65
N ARG A 66 -0.61 -6.95 -0.62
CA ARG A 66 0.40 -6.53 -1.60
C ARG A 66 0.36 -5.04 -1.91
N MET A 67 -0.71 -4.33 -1.52
CA MET A 67 -0.83 -2.88 -1.69
C MET A 67 0.36 -2.11 -1.09
N ALA A 68 0.84 -2.51 0.09
CA ALA A 68 2.03 -1.93 0.72
C ALA A 68 3.28 -2.04 -0.17
N GLY A 69 3.34 -3.07 -1.02
CA GLY A 69 4.42 -3.28 -1.97
C GLY A 69 4.42 -2.30 -3.14
N TYR A 70 3.28 -1.70 -3.51
CA TYR A 70 3.11 -0.85 -4.68
C TYR A 70 2.97 0.64 -4.38
N ILE A 71 2.62 1.00 -3.14
CA ILE A 71 2.53 2.41 -2.72
C ILE A 71 3.92 2.95 -2.37
N ARG A 72 4.23 4.17 -2.83
CA ARG A 72 5.50 4.86 -2.57
C ARG A 72 5.40 5.73 -1.32
N LEU A 73 5.15 5.06 -0.19
CA LEU A 73 5.15 5.61 1.16
C LEU A 73 5.99 4.70 2.06
N ASP A 74 6.20 5.09 3.32
CA ASP A 74 6.69 4.15 4.31
C ASP A 74 5.65 3.03 4.48
N SER A 75 6.06 1.79 4.31
CA SER A 75 5.12 0.69 4.12
C SER A 75 5.61 -0.61 4.75
N PHE A 76 4.75 -1.25 5.53
CA PHE A 76 5.06 -2.47 6.28
C PHE A 76 4.13 -3.59 5.86
N HIS A 77 4.67 -4.61 5.22
CA HIS A 77 3.95 -5.85 4.91
C HIS A 77 4.27 -6.87 5.99
N THR A 78 3.35 -7.01 6.94
CA THR A 78 3.58 -7.70 8.22
C THR A 78 3.16 -9.17 8.14
N THR A 79 3.19 -9.85 9.28
CA THR A 79 2.69 -11.22 9.40
C THR A 79 1.17 -11.29 9.29
N HIS A 80 0.68 -12.47 8.91
CA HIS A 80 -0.74 -12.73 8.66
C HIS A 80 -1.58 -12.46 9.91
N GLY A 81 -2.60 -11.60 9.78
CA GLY A 81 -3.50 -11.20 10.86
C GLY A 81 -2.89 -10.27 11.90
N ARG A 82 -1.72 -9.69 11.65
CA ARG A 82 -1.01 -8.83 12.62
C ARG A 82 -0.81 -7.38 12.16
N ALA A 83 -1.51 -6.98 11.10
CA ALA A 83 -1.44 -5.61 10.60
C ALA A 83 -1.89 -4.57 11.64
N ILE A 84 -3.00 -4.81 12.34
CA ILE A 84 -3.51 -3.91 13.38
C ILE A 84 -2.57 -3.86 14.61
N PRO A 85 -2.17 -4.99 15.23
CA PRO A 85 -1.20 -4.97 16.33
C PRO A 85 0.11 -4.23 15.98
N PHE A 86 0.65 -4.47 14.78
CA PHE A 86 1.85 -3.78 14.32
C PHE A 86 1.61 -2.28 14.15
N ALA A 87 0.50 -1.89 13.52
CA ALA A 87 0.09 -0.49 13.35
C ALA A 87 -0.11 0.22 14.69
N THR A 88 -0.68 -0.45 15.69
CA THR A 88 -0.83 0.07 17.04
C THR A 88 0.54 0.37 17.67
N GLY A 89 1.48 -0.57 17.60
CA GLY A 89 2.85 -0.34 18.09
C GLY A 89 3.53 0.83 17.39
N LEU A 90 3.39 0.92 16.07
CA LEU A 90 3.91 2.04 15.28
C LEU A 90 3.28 3.37 15.68
N LYS A 91 1.96 3.40 15.96
CA LYS A 91 1.27 4.61 16.40
C LYS A 91 1.72 5.07 17.78
N LEU A 92 1.91 4.13 18.70
CA LEU A 92 2.40 4.41 20.06
C LEU A 92 3.83 4.96 20.01
N ALA A 93 4.70 4.37 19.18
CA ALA A 93 6.09 4.80 19.05
C ALA A 93 6.22 6.14 18.29
N ARG A 94 5.36 6.41 17.31
CA ARG A 94 5.36 7.66 16.52
C ARG A 94 3.95 8.28 16.43
N PRO A 95 3.48 8.95 17.49
CA PRO A 95 2.09 9.45 17.57
C PRO A 95 1.67 10.43 16.48
N GLN A 96 2.63 11.13 15.85
CA GLN A 96 2.33 12.11 14.79
C GLN A 96 2.10 11.46 13.41
N THR A 97 2.54 10.22 13.21
CA THR A 97 2.41 9.51 11.93
C THR A 97 0.95 9.19 11.64
N LYS A 98 0.51 9.42 10.41
CA LYS A 98 -0.79 8.98 9.90
C LYS A 98 -0.65 7.53 9.45
N ILE A 99 -1.39 6.62 10.07
CA ILE A 99 -1.28 5.20 9.79
C ILE A 99 -2.54 4.73 9.07
N ILE A 100 -2.35 4.04 7.95
CA ILE A 100 -3.42 3.45 7.16
C ILE A 100 -3.19 1.94 7.15
N VAL A 101 -4.17 1.18 7.66
CA VAL A 101 -4.16 -0.28 7.58
C VAL A 101 -4.94 -0.72 6.36
N VAL A 102 -4.33 -1.53 5.50
CA VAL A 102 -5.01 -2.14 4.34
C VAL A 102 -4.76 -3.63 4.34
N SER A 103 -5.82 -4.42 4.54
CA SER A 103 -5.71 -5.87 4.59
C SER A 103 -7.00 -6.57 4.15
N GLY A 104 -6.91 -7.88 3.93
CA GLY A 104 -8.03 -8.71 3.51
C GLY A 104 -8.99 -9.04 4.65
N ASP A 105 -10.18 -9.50 4.29
CA ASP A 105 -11.21 -10.01 5.20
C ASP A 105 -10.72 -11.21 6.02
N GLY A 106 -10.12 -12.23 5.39
CA GLY A 106 -9.55 -13.37 6.09
C GLY A 106 -8.37 -12.98 7.01
N ASP A 107 -7.61 -11.96 6.63
CA ASP A 107 -6.51 -11.45 7.44
C ASP A 107 -7.03 -10.73 8.70
N LEU A 108 -8.04 -9.86 8.58
CA LEU A 108 -8.54 -9.05 9.70
C LEU A 108 -9.63 -9.71 10.55
N PHE A 109 -10.51 -10.49 9.95
CA PHE A 109 -11.69 -11.04 10.64
C PHE A 109 -11.60 -12.54 10.92
N ALA A 110 -10.68 -13.27 10.27
CA ALA A 110 -10.39 -14.67 10.63
C ALA A 110 -9.16 -14.75 11.54
N ILE A 111 -7.95 -14.91 10.98
CA ILE A 111 -6.72 -15.11 11.79
C ILE A 111 -6.36 -13.89 12.65
N GLY A 112 -6.75 -12.69 12.21
CA GLY A 112 -6.56 -11.43 12.94
C GLY A 112 -7.78 -10.94 13.71
N GLY A 113 -8.83 -11.74 13.85
CA GLY A 113 -10.09 -11.34 14.49
C GLY A 113 -10.06 -11.28 16.02
N ASN A 114 -8.88 -11.12 16.63
CA ASN A 114 -8.64 -11.18 18.07
C ASN A 114 -8.24 -9.84 18.70
#